data_AF-A0A2V4VNX0-F1
#
_entry.id   AF-A0A2V4VNX0-F1
#
_cell.length_a   1.000
_cell.length_b   1.000
_cell.length_c   1.000
_cell.angle_alpha   90.00
_cell.angle_beta   90.00
_cell.angle_gamma   90.00
#
_symmetry.space_group_name_H-M   'P 1'
#
loop_
_entity.id
_entity.type
_entity.pdbx_description
1 polymer ?
#
loop_
_entity_poly.entity_id
_entity_poly.type
_entity_poly.pdbx_seq_one_letter_code
_entity_poly.pdbx_strand_id
1 'polypeptide(L)'
;MELFFTKLKKFMVECKDLDNSKVAGYYRTIEQLNEKLKQLFEECDKYDFSFVFYDPPEGYYSYYEPERIVINFFEKGDGDSDPYEWNKELNFIYTIELSDDMRGSYCTCEETDTGFDYRHKCCGVGCDWYVPSVIVKRHETVAADSFDGYEKDMWRLQDNWNGDQNDSEAQQKEAHKRYIQEQIDRLNSQMQSLD
;
A
#
# COMPACT_ATOMS: atom_id res chain seq x y z
N MET A 1 1.33 -21.95 11.93
CA MET A 1 2.07 -22.05 10.63
C MET A 1 1.39 -22.92 9.55
N GLU A 2 1.21 -24.23 9.73
CA GLU A 2 0.62 -25.10 8.67
C GLU A 2 -0.76 -24.62 8.21
N LEU A 3 -1.60 -24.23 9.17
CA LEU A 3 -2.94 -23.69 8.92
C LEU A 3 -2.91 -22.46 7.98
N PHE A 4 -1.93 -21.57 8.17
CA PHE A 4 -1.75 -20.39 7.33
C PHE A 4 -1.50 -20.78 5.89
N PHE A 5 -0.51 -21.64 5.63
CA PHE A 5 -0.16 -22.06 4.28
C PHE A 5 -1.26 -22.89 3.61
N THR A 6 -1.97 -23.73 4.36
CA THR A 6 -3.14 -24.46 3.84
C THR A 6 -4.24 -23.49 3.39
N LYS A 7 -4.61 -22.51 4.23
CA LYS A 7 -5.64 -21.53 3.88
C LYS A 7 -5.19 -20.60 2.75
N LEU A 8 -3.95 -20.13 2.79
CA LEU A 8 -3.38 -19.26 1.76
C LEU A 8 -3.35 -19.95 0.40
N LYS A 9 -2.88 -21.21 0.34
CA LYS A 9 -2.86 -21.98 -0.91
C LYS A 9 -4.27 -22.14 -1.48
N LYS A 10 -5.24 -22.49 -0.63
CA LYS A 10 -6.64 -22.59 -1.04
C LYS A 10 -7.14 -21.26 -1.60
N PHE A 11 -6.93 -20.18 -0.87
CA PHE A 11 -7.31 -18.84 -1.30
C PHE A 11 -6.70 -18.45 -2.64
N MET A 12 -5.38 -18.60 -2.81
CA MET A 12 -4.69 -18.20 -4.04
C MET A 12 -5.11 -19.05 -5.27
N VAL A 13 -5.48 -20.31 -5.06
CA VAL A 13 -5.97 -21.19 -6.14
C VAL A 13 -7.42 -20.85 -6.53
N GLU A 14 -8.23 -20.42 -5.56
CA GLU A 14 -9.65 -20.09 -5.78
C GLU A 14 -9.87 -18.62 -6.20
N CYS A 15 -8.90 -17.74 -5.95
CA CYS A 15 -8.95 -16.33 -6.29
C CYS A 15 -8.82 -16.14 -7.82
N LYS A 16 -9.88 -15.63 -8.45
CA LYS A 16 -9.95 -15.46 -9.91
C LYS A 16 -9.16 -14.27 -10.42
N ASP A 17 -8.87 -13.32 -9.53
CA ASP A 17 -8.21 -12.06 -9.86
C ASP A 17 -6.67 -12.21 -9.88
N LEU A 18 -6.14 -13.31 -9.35
CA LEU A 18 -4.72 -13.64 -9.44
C LEU A 18 -4.38 -14.30 -10.77
N ASP A 19 -3.26 -13.90 -11.37
CA ASP A 19 -2.69 -14.59 -12.53
C ASP A 19 -2.24 -16.01 -12.15
N ASN A 20 -3.03 -17.00 -12.54
CA ASN A 20 -2.78 -18.43 -12.33
C ASN A 20 -1.38 -18.89 -12.79
N SER A 21 -0.77 -18.23 -13.78
CA SER A 21 0.58 -18.57 -14.24
C SER A 21 1.66 -18.20 -13.22
N LYS A 22 1.39 -17.26 -12.31
CA LYS A 22 2.33 -16.73 -11.32
C LYS A 22 2.05 -17.17 -9.88
N VAL A 23 0.81 -17.56 -9.57
CA VAL A 23 0.36 -17.98 -8.22
C VAL A 23 1.32 -18.94 -7.53
N ALA A 24 1.80 -19.97 -8.25
CA ALA A 24 2.72 -20.94 -7.68
C ALA A 24 4.05 -20.30 -7.24
N GLY A 25 4.56 -19.36 -8.03
CA GLY A 25 5.78 -18.63 -7.76
C GLY A 25 5.68 -17.72 -6.53
N TYR A 26 4.59 -16.95 -6.43
CA TYR A 26 4.31 -16.13 -5.26
C TYR A 26 4.17 -16.98 -3.98
N TYR A 27 3.39 -18.06 -4.04
CA TYR A 27 3.21 -18.96 -2.90
C TYR A 27 4.56 -19.53 -2.40
N ARG A 28 5.41 -20.00 -3.32
CA ARG A 28 6.76 -20.48 -2.95
C ARG A 28 7.66 -19.38 -2.39
N THR A 29 7.54 -18.17 -2.89
CA THR A 29 8.29 -17.01 -2.38
C THR A 29 7.88 -16.69 -0.94
N ILE A 30 6.58 -16.77 -0.61
CA ILE A 30 6.08 -16.60 0.77
C ILE A 30 6.60 -17.73 1.68
N GLU A 31 6.60 -18.98 1.22
CA GLU A 31 7.16 -20.11 1.99
C GLU A 31 8.64 -19.89 2.34
N GLN A 32 9.44 -19.30 1.44
CA GLN A 32 10.84 -18.99 1.70
C GLN A 32 11.03 -17.92 2.79
N LEU A 33 10.01 -17.10 3.05
CA LEU A 33 10.04 -16.08 4.10
C LEU A 33 9.67 -16.63 5.49
N ASN A 34 9.53 -17.94 5.66
CA ASN A 34 9.10 -18.59 6.91
C ASN A 34 9.73 -18.00 8.18
N GLU A 35 11.06 -17.88 8.20
CA GLU A 35 11.77 -17.38 9.38
C GLU A 35 11.50 -15.91 9.69
N LYS A 36 11.14 -15.12 8.67
CA LYS A 36 10.84 -13.69 8.79
C LYS A 36 9.37 -13.44 9.15
N LEU A 37 8.50 -14.42 8.97
CA LEU A 37 7.04 -14.30 9.19
C LEU A 37 6.57 -14.91 10.52
N LYS A 38 7.49 -15.13 11.47
CA LYS A 38 7.16 -15.74 12.78
C LYS A 38 6.03 -15.02 13.50
N GLN A 39 6.08 -13.69 13.58
CA GLN A 39 5.03 -12.91 14.23
C GLN A 39 3.66 -13.12 13.58
N LEU A 40 3.59 -13.08 12.24
CA LEU A 40 2.37 -13.36 11.50
C LEU A 40 1.82 -14.75 11.84
N PHE A 41 2.68 -15.76 11.91
CA PHE A 41 2.24 -17.13 12.24
C PHE A 41 1.75 -17.28 13.67
N GLU A 42 2.41 -16.63 14.64
CA GLU A 42 1.96 -16.60 16.03
C GLU A 42 0.58 -15.95 16.15
N GLU A 43 0.33 -14.87 15.42
CA GLU A 43 -0.97 -14.21 15.36
C GLU A 43 -2.03 -15.08 14.67
N CYS A 44 -1.69 -15.78 13.58
CA CYS A 44 -2.58 -16.75 12.93
C CYS A 44 -2.93 -17.95 13.82
N ASP A 45 -2.05 -18.33 14.75
CA ASP A 45 -2.32 -19.41 15.70
C ASP A 45 -3.18 -18.88 16.87
N LYS A 46 -3.03 -17.59 17.24
CA LYS A 46 -3.77 -16.93 18.32
C LYS A 46 -5.20 -16.55 17.92
N TYR A 47 -5.39 -15.99 16.73
CA TYR A 47 -6.61 -15.34 16.27
C TYR A 47 -7.25 -16.06 15.10
N ASP A 48 -8.51 -15.74 14.80
CA ASP A 48 -9.09 -16.09 13.51
C ASP A 48 -8.63 -15.11 12.44
N PHE A 49 -8.55 -15.58 11.19
CA PHE A 49 -8.09 -14.75 10.08
C PHE A 49 -8.70 -15.17 8.75
N SER A 50 -8.79 -14.19 7.85
CA SER A 50 -9.27 -14.34 6.48
C SER A 50 -8.33 -13.65 5.49
N PHE A 51 -8.44 -14.04 4.22
CA PHE A 51 -7.72 -13.42 3.11
C PHE A 51 -8.70 -12.70 2.21
N VAL A 52 -8.31 -11.51 1.74
CA VAL A 52 -9.04 -10.73 0.74
C VAL A 52 -8.05 -10.28 -0.32
N PHE A 53 -8.43 -10.38 -1.59
CA PHE A 53 -7.63 -9.81 -2.67
C PHE A 53 -8.09 -8.36 -2.86
N TYR A 54 -7.14 -7.43 -2.82
CA TYR A 54 -7.39 -6.04 -3.11
C TYR A 54 -6.77 -5.71 -4.46
N ASP A 55 -7.66 -5.48 -5.43
CA ASP A 55 -7.34 -4.91 -6.74
C ASP A 55 -7.65 -3.41 -6.69
N PRO A 56 -6.65 -2.52 -6.86
CA PRO A 56 -6.90 -1.09 -6.83
C PRO A 56 -7.85 -0.68 -7.97
N PRO A 57 -8.90 0.12 -7.67
CA PRO A 57 -9.91 0.48 -8.67
C PRO A 57 -9.29 1.22 -9.86
N GLU A 58 -9.70 0.84 -11.08
CA GLU A 58 -9.28 1.51 -12.32
C GLU A 58 -9.56 3.02 -12.25
N GLY A 59 -8.52 3.85 -12.38
CA GLY A 59 -8.65 5.31 -12.54
C GLY A 59 -7.97 6.19 -11.48
N TYR A 60 -7.49 5.62 -10.36
CA TYR A 60 -6.67 6.33 -9.37
C TYR A 60 -5.23 5.84 -9.46
N TYR A 61 -4.34 6.56 -10.16
CA TYR A 61 -2.88 6.33 -10.19
C TYR A 61 -2.43 4.85 -10.07
N SER A 62 -3.14 3.90 -10.71
CA SER A 62 -3.02 2.46 -10.44
C SER A 62 -1.72 1.85 -10.97
N TYR A 63 -0.91 2.63 -11.68
CA TYR A 63 0.39 2.21 -12.19
C TYR A 63 1.42 1.91 -11.09
N TYR A 64 1.16 2.29 -9.83
CA TYR A 64 2.12 2.16 -8.73
C TYR A 64 1.61 1.36 -7.53
N GLU A 65 0.35 0.92 -7.53
CA GLU A 65 -0.18 0.13 -6.43
C GLU A 65 -0.10 -1.35 -6.78
N PRO A 66 0.80 -2.13 -6.12
CA PRO A 66 0.89 -3.55 -6.38
C PRO A 66 -0.40 -4.25 -5.94
N GLU A 67 -0.74 -5.31 -6.67
CA GLU A 67 -1.72 -6.31 -6.25
C GLU A 67 -1.37 -6.77 -4.83
N ARG A 68 -2.37 -6.86 -3.95
CA ARG A 68 -2.11 -7.25 -2.57
C ARG A 68 -3.15 -8.20 -2.01
N ILE A 69 -2.69 -9.17 -1.25
CA ILE A 69 -3.53 -9.99 -0.39
C ILE A 69 -3.55 -9.34 0.99
N VAL A 70 -4.74 -8.97 1.45
CA VAL A 70 -4.98 -8.46 2.80
C VAL A 70 -5.32 -9.63 3.71
N ILE A 71 -4.69 -9.65 4.90
CA ILE A 71 -4.96 -10.61 5.96
C ILE A 71 -5.64 -9.85 7.10
N ASN A 72 -6.92 -10.13 7.28
CA ASN A 72 -7.71 -9.55 8.37
C ASN A 72 -7.70 -10.51 9.55
N PHE A 73 -7.63 -9.96 10.76
CA PHE A 73 -7.59 -10.72 12.00
C PHE A 73 -8.81 -10.40 12.87
N PHE A 74 -9.32 -11.44 13.54
CA PHE A 74 -10.51 -11.36 14.36
C PHE A 74 -10.27 -12.06 15.71
N GLU A 75 -10.88 -11.53 16.76
CA GLU A 75 -10.99 -12.27 18.03
C GLU A 75 -11.69 -13.61 17.79
N LYS A 76 -11.15 -14.69 18.36
CA LYS A 76 -11.75 -16.03 18.23
C LYS A 76 -13.13 -16.03 18.87
N GLY A 77 -14.12 -16.49 18.11
CA GLY A 77 -15.48 -16.65 18.61
C GLY A 77 -15.64 -17.89 19.48
N ASP A 78 -16.49 -17.80 20.51
CA ASP A 78 -16.98 -18.96 21.25
C ASP A 78 -18.05 -19.68 20.40
N GLY A 79 -17.62 -20.42 19.37
CA GLY A 79 -18.40 -21.46 18.66
C GLY A 79 -19.64 -21.05 17.85
N ASP A 80 -20.29 -19.92 18.14
CA ASP A 80 -21.62 -19.54 17.64
C ASP A 80 -21.70 -18.11 17.07
N SER A 81 -20.58 -17.41 16.94
CA SER A 81 -20.61 -16.02 16.45
C SER A 81 -20.57 -15.89 14.94
N ASP A 82 -21.40 -14.98 14.43
CA ASP A 82 -21.49 -14.63 13.02
C ASP A 82 -20.12 -14.17 12.48
N PRO A 83 -19.61 -14.80 11.40
CA PRO A 83 -18.32 -14.45 10.78
C PRO A 83 -18.26 -13.02 10.20
N TYR A 84 -19.37 -12.27 10.21
CA TYR A 84 -19.44 -10.86 9.77
C TYR A 84 -19.59 -9.85 10.92
N GLU A 85 -19.31 -10.23 12.17
CA GLU A 85 -19.21 -9.25 13.27
C GLU A 85 -17.94 -8.40 13.11
N TRP A 86 -18.03 -7.30 12.36
CA TRP A 86 -17.00 -6.26 12.22
C TRP A 86 -16.48 -5.74 13.57
N ASN A 87 -17.28 -5.88 14.65
CA ASN A 87 -16.90 -5.51 16.01
C ASN A 87 -15.79 -6.38 16.62
N LYS A 88 -15.40 -7.48 15.96
CA LYS A 88 -14.32 -8.38 16.39
C LYS A 88 -13.03 -8.22 15.59
N GLU A 89 -13.04 -7.36 14.58
CA GLU A 89 -11.83 -7.07 13.81
C GLU A 89 -10.78 -6.41 14.72
N LEU A 90 -9.56 -6.93 14.64
CA LEU A 90 -8.45 -6.38 15.42
C LEU A 90 -7.96 -5.08 14.79
N ASN A 91 -7.30 -4.25 15.59
CA ASN A 91 -6.74 -2.98 15.16
C ASN A 91 -5.48 -3.11 14.31
N PHE A 92 -5.20 -4.29 13.75
CA PHE A 92 -4.06 -4.51 12.86
C PHE A 92 -4.43 -5.48 11.73
N ILE A 93 -3.77 -5.30 10.60
CA ILE A 93 -3.88 -6.16 9.42
C ILE A 93 -2.48 -6.44 8.87
N TYR A 94 -2.39 -7.45 8.01
CA TYR A 94 -1.21 -7.64 7.18
C TYR A 94 -1.56 -7.47 5.70
N THR A 95 -0.59 -7.00 4.92
CA THR A 95 -0.67 -7.02 3.46
C THR A 95 0.50 -7.79 2.89
N ILE A 96 0.22 -8.66 1.94
CA ILE A 96 1.20 -9.33 1.08
C ILE A 96 1.12 -8.65 -0.28
N GLU A 97 2.08 -7.78 -0.59
CA GLU A 97 2.22 -7.14 -1.89
C GLU A 97 2.90 -8.10 -2.85
N LEU A 98 2.29 -8.30 -4.02
CA LEU A 98 2.76 -9.19 -5.08
C LEU A 98 3.31 -8.34 -6.22
N SER A 99 4.54 -8.63 -6.63
CA SER A 99 5.18 -7.93 -7.74
C SER A 99 6.16 -8.85 -8.45
N ASP A 100 6.62 -8.44 -9.63
CA ASP A 100 7.69 -9.13 -10.32
C ASP A 100 8.98 -8.30 -10.26
N ASP A 101 10.11 -8.97 -10.07
CA ASP A 101 11.45 -8.40 -10.20
C ASP A 101 12.10 -8.98 -11.46
N MET A 102 12.78 -8.16 -12.26
CA MET A 102 13.43 -8.64 -13.47
C MET A 102 14.84 -9.09 -13.13
N ARG A 103 15.14 -10.36 -13.36
CA ARG A 103 16.47 -10.93 -13.07
C ARG A 103 17.05 -11.67 -14.26
N GLY A 104 18.37 -11.82 -14.22
CA GLY A 104 19.13 -12.57 -15.21
C GLY A 104 19.71 -11.66 -16.30
N SER A 105 20.04 -12.29 -17.42
CA SER A 105 20.65 -11.68 -18.59
C SER A 105 20.03 -12.28 -19.84
N TYR A 106 20.22 -11.62 -20.99
CA TYR A 106 19.64 -12.10 -22.24
C TYR A 106 19.94 -13.58 -22.48
N CYS A 107 18.89 -14.34 -22.75
CA CYS A 107 19.00 -15.79 -22.81
C CYS A 107 19.86 -16.29 -23.99
N THR A 108 20.77 -17.21 -23.69
CA THR A 108 21.69 -17.84 -24.66
C THR A 108 21.63 -19.37 -24.62
N CYS A 109 20.52 -19.91 -24.12
CA CYS A 109 20.27 -21.35 -24.00
C CYS A 109 20.43 -22.10 -25.34
N GLU A 110 21.19 -23.19 -25.34
CA GLU A 110 21.34 -24.13 -26.46
C GLU A 110 20.73 -25.50 -26.11
N GLU A 111 20.27 -26.27 -27.10
CA GLU A 111 19.68 -27.61 -26.88
C GLU A 111 20.66 -28.60 -26.22
N THR A 112 21.96 -28.31 -26.31
CA THR A 112 23.03 -29.08 -25.66
C THR A 112 23.25 -28.72 -24.19
N ASP A 113 22.60 -27.68 -23.68
CA ASP A 113 22.75 -27.28 -22.29
C ASP A 113 22.16 -28.29 -21.31
N THR A 114 22.87 -28.48 -20.19
CA THR A 114 22.40 -29.38 -19.13
C THR A 114 21.10 -28.85 -18.53
N GLY A 115 20.06 -29.68 -18.53
CA GLY A 115 18.75 -29.31 -17.99
C GLY A 115 17.85 -28.55 -18.98
N PHE A 116 18.20 -28.51 -20.27
CA PHE A 116 17.36 -27.92 -21.30
C PHE A 116 15.96 -28.57 -21.33
N ASP A 117 14.91 -27.77 -21.17
CA ASP A 117 13.52 -28.21 -21.29
C ASP A 117 12.96 -27.83 -22.66
N TYR A 118 12.66 -28.83 -23.49
CA TYR A 118 12.12 -28.64 -24.84
C TYR A 118 10.76 -27.89 -24.87
N ARG A 119 9.98 -27.92 -23.79
CA ARG A 119 8.71 -27.18 -23.70
C ARG A 119 8.94 -25.69 -23.54
N HIS A 120 9.98 -25.33 -22.79
CA HIS A 120 10.35 -23.94 -22.51
C HIS A 120 11.48 -23.43 -23.43
N LYS A 121 12.09 -24.32 -24.23
CA LYS A 121 13.24 -24.07 -25.11
C LYS A 121 14.41 -23.41 -24.38
N CYS A 122 14.63 -23.75 -23.12
CA CYS A 122 15.74 -23.26 -22.31
C CYS A 122 15.96 -24.12 -21.06
N CYS A 123 17.15 -24.04 -20.46
CA CYS A 123 17.50 -24.66 -19.19
C CYS A 123 17.08 -23.83 -17.95
N GLY A 124 16.70 -22.56 -18.14
CA GLY A 124 16.22 -21.67 -17.07
C GLY A 124 17.31 -21.10 -16.15
N VAL A 125 18.60 -21.26 -16.51
CA VAL A 125 19.73 -20.78 -15.72
C VAL A 125 20.29 -19.49 -16.32
N GLY A 126 20.25 -18.40 -15.56
CA GLY A 126 20.88 -17.11 -15.94
C GLY A 126 20.14 -16.29 -17.01
N CYS A 127 19.06 -16.82 -17.58
CA CYS A 127 18.22 -16.12 -18.53
C CYS A 127 17.32 -15.07 -17.88
N ASP A 128 16.90 -14.11 -18.69
CA ASP A 128 16.02 -13.03 -18.32
C ASP A 128 14.63 -13.56 -18.00
N TRP A 129 14.17 -13.31 -16.78
CA TRP A 129 12.83 -13.70 -16.35
C TRP A 129 12.32 -12.80 -15.24
N TYR A 130 10.99 -12.67 -15.21
CA TYR A 130 10.27 -12.01 -14.14
C TYR A 130 10.14 -12.99 -12.97
N VAL A 131 10.94 -12.74 -11.91
CA VAL A 131 10.88 -13.53 -10.69
C VAL A 131 9.78 -12.97 -9.77
N PRO A 132 8.90 -13.83 -9.23
CA PRO A 132 7.94 -13.43 -8.23
C PRO A 132 8.64 -12.83 -7.01
N SER A 133 8.19 -11.65 -6.60
CA SER A 133 8.68 -10.90 -5.46
C SER A 133 7.50 -10.58 -4.53
N VAL A 134 7.77 -10.63 -3.22
CA VAL A 134 6.76 -10.45 -2.20
C VAL A 134 7.27 -9.54 -1.10
N ILE A 135 6.44 -8.57 -0.71
CA ILE A 135 6.65 -7.75 0.48
C ILE A 135 5.50 -7.98 1.44
N VAL A 136 5.81 -8.33 2.69
CA VAL A 136 4.81 -8.48 3.75
C VAL A 136 4.93 -7.32 4.73
N LYS A 137 3.81 -6.61 4.98
CA LYS A 137 3.73 -5.47 5.90
C LYS A 137 2.66 -5.73 6.95
N ARG A 138 2.93 -5.32 8.19
CA ARG A 138 1.94 -5.19 9.26
C ARG A 138 1.51 -3.73 9.35
N HIS A 139 0.21 -3.49 9.39
CA HIS A 139 -0.38 -2.17 9.59
C HIS A 139 -1.15 -2.18 10.90
N GLU A 140 -1.03 -1.11 11.68
CA GLU A 140 -1.67 -1.00 12.99
C GLU A 140 -2.37 0.36 13.10
N THR A 141 -3.65 0.31 13.47
CA THR A 141 -4.44 1.48 13.82
C THR A 141 -4.02 1.94 15.20
N VAL A 142 -3.36 3.10 15.25
CA VAL A 142 -2.84 3.71 16.50
C VAL A 142 -3.95 4.42 17.26
N ALA A 143 -4.85 5.11 16.55
CA ALA A 143 -6.00 5.78 17.13
C ALA A 143 -7.12 5.89 16.08
N ALA A 144 -8.35 5.71 16.53
CA ALA A 144 -9.55 5.96 15.75
C ALA A 144 -10.56 6.60 16.70
N ASP A 145 -11.14 7.72 16.27
CA ASP A 145 -12.19 8.40 17.01
C ASP A 145 -13.11 9.12 16.03
N SER A 146 -14.28 9.51 16.50
CA SER A 146 -15.20 10.40 15.79
C SER A 146 -15.19 11.77 16.43
N PHE A 147 -15.61 12.80 15.70
CA PHE A 147 -15.70 14.14 16.26
C PHE A 147 -16.64 14.17 17.48
N ASP A 148 -16.11 14.53 18.65
CA ASP A 148 -16.89 14.69 19.88
C ASP A 148 -17.61 16.05 19.89
N GLY A 149 -18.81 16.07 19.32
CA GLY A 149 -19.64 17.26 19.28
C GLY A 149 -20.85 17.10 18.36
N TYR A 150 -21.62 18.18 18.23
CA TYR A 150 -22.75 18.23 17.32
C TYR A 150 -22.32 18.81 15.97
N GLU A 151 -23.07 18.50 14.92
CA GLU A 151 -22.85 19.05 13.58
C GLU A 151 -22.80 20.60 13.58
N LYS A 152 -23.61 21.26 14.43
CA LYS A 152 -23.56 22.74 14.60
C LYS A 152 -22.20 23.25 15.12
N ASP A 153 -21.48 22.44 15.88
CA ASP A 153 -20.16 22.79 16.40
C ASP A 153 -19.14 22.68 15.26
N MET A 154 -19.31 21.71 14.36
CA MET A 154 -18.55 21.63 13.10
C MET A 154 -18.79 22.85 12.20
N TRP A 155 -20.04 23.32 12.05
CA TRP A 155 -20.31 24.54 11.26
C TRP A 155 -19.58 25.75 11.83
N ARG A 156 -19.59 25.93 13.15
CA ARG A 156 -18.87 27.03 13.83
C ARG A 156 -17.36 26.93 13.63
N LEU A 157 -16.80 25.73 13.72
CA LEU A 157 -15.39 25.50 13.45
C LEU A 157 -15.04 25.85 12.01
N GLN A 158 -15.89 25.48 11.06
CA GLN A 158 -15.69 25.79 9.64
C GLN A 158 -15.80 27.30 9.36
N ASP A 159 -16.77 27.99 9.96
CA ASP A 159 -16.91 29.44 9.85
C ASP A 159 -15.67 30.18 10.39
N ASN A 160 -15.18 29.77 11.57
CA ASN A 160 -13.97 30.32 12.16
C ASN A 160 -12.73 30.06 11.29
N TRP A 161 -12.57 28.83 10.78
CA TRP A 161 -11.46 28.46 9.90
C TRP A 161 -11.43 29.32 8.62
N ASN A 162 -12.60 29.55 8.02
CA ASN A 162 -12.72 30.42 6.84
C ASN A 162 -12.39 31.88 7.18
N GLY A 163 -12.77 32.35 8.37
CA GLY A 163 -12.39 33.67 8.88
C GLY A 163 -10.87 33.81 8.99
N ASP A 164 -10.21 32.87 9.65
CA ASP A 164 -8.75 32.85 9.82
C ASP A 164 -8.01 32.79 8.48
N GLN A 165 -8.53 32.03 7.51
CA GLN A 165 -7.96 31.97 6.16
C GLN A 165 -8.07 33.32 5.43
N ASN A 166 -9.22 33.98 5.49
CA ASN A 166 -9.41 35.28 4.88
C ASN A 166 -8.48 36.34 5.50
N ASP A 167 -8.30 36.30 6.82
CA ASP A 167 -7.38 37.20 7.53
C ASP A 167 -5.92 36.94 7.14
N SER A 168 -5.51 35.68 7.01
CA SER A 168 -4.18 35.29 6.54
C SER A 168 -3.93 35.77 5.09
N GLU A 169 -4.89 35.59 4.19
CA GLU A 169 -4.80 36.06 2.81
C GLU A 169 -4.72 37.59 2.73
N ALA A 170 -5.49 38.31 3.55
CA ALA A 170 -5.44 39.76 3.63
C ALA A 170 -4.06 40.25 4.12
N GLN A 171 -3.50 39.61 5.15
CA GLN A 171 -2.17 39.94 5.66
C GLN A 171 -1.07 39.69 4.60
N GLN A 172 -1.16 38.60 3.85
CA GLN A 172 -0.22 38.32 2.75
C GLN A 172 -0.31 39.36 1.63
N LYS A 173 -1.53 39.76 1.24
CA LYS A 173 -1.76 40.81 0.23
C LYS A 173 -1.18 42.15 0.69
N GLU A 174 -1.40 42.54 1.94
CA GLU A 174 -0.85 43.79 2.49
C GLU A 174 0.67 43.76 2.63
N ALA A 175 1.26 42.63 3.02
CA ALA A 175 2.71 42.45 2.99
C ALA A 175 3.28 42.59 1.57
N HIS A 176 2.62 41.99 0.58
CA HIS A 176 3.03 42.08 -0.82
C HIS A 176 2.91 43.50 -1.38
N LYS A 177 1.83 44.24 -1.04
CA LYS A 177 1.67 45.65 -1.40
C LYS A 177 2.80 46.50 -0.83
N ARG A 178 3.15 46.33 0.44
CA ARG A 178 4.27 47.05 1.07
C ARG A 178 5.59 46.78 0.36
N TYR A 179 5.88 45.52 0.06
CA TYR A 179 7.07 45.16 -0.69
C TYR A 179 7.13 45.85 -2.06
N ILE A 180 6.02 45.85 -2.82
CA ILE A 180 5.96 46.55 -4.11
C ILE A 180 6.19 48.05 -3.94
N GLN A 181 5.58 48.68 -2.94
CA GLN A 181 5.75 50.11 -2.67
C GLN A 181 7.20 50.46 -2.35
N GLU A 182 7.88 49.66 -1.52
CA GLU A 182 9.31 49.83 -1.22
C GLU A 182 10.17 49.73 -2.48
N GLN A 183 9.84 48.82 -3.42
CA GLN A 183 10.55 48.75 -4.71
C GLN A 183 10.30 49.98 -5.58
N ILE A 184 9.05 50.49 -5.62
CA ILE A 184 8.72 51.72 -6.36
C ILE A 184 9.51 52.91 -5.80
N ASP A 185 9.53 53.07 -4.48
CA ASP A 185 10.23 54.19 -3.82
C ASP A 185 11.75 54.14 -4.08
N ARG A 186 12.32 52.92 -4.04
CA ARG A 186 13.73 52.69 -4.38
C ARG A 186 14.02 53.07 -5.83
N LEU A 187 13.21 52.63 -6.78
CA LEU A 187 13.39 52.93 -8.20
C LEU A 187 13.23 54.42 -8.49
N ASN A 188 12.25 55.07 -7.89
CA ASN A 188 12.05 56.52 -8.01
C ASN A 188 13.25 57.30 -7.47
N SER A 189 13.81 56.88 -6.34
CA SER A 189 15.03 57.49 -5.77
C SER A 189 16.23 57.32 -6.70
N GLN A 190 16.38 56.15 -7.33
CA GLN A 190 17.43 55.90 -8.32
C GLN A 190 17.23 56.79 -9.57
N MET A 191 16.00 56.94 -10.05
CA MET A 191 15.69 57.80 -11.18
C MET A 191 16.03 59.27 -10.89
N GLN A 192 15.66 59.79 -9.71
CA GLN A 192 16.02 61.14 -9.28
C GLN A 192 17.53 61.36 -9.16
N SER A 193 18.31 60.32 -8.88
CA SER A 193 19.78 60.40 -8.83
C SER A 193 20.45 60.40 -10.21
N LEU A 194 19.68 60.17 -11.28
CA LEU A 194 20.16 60.16 -12.67
C LEU A 194 19.87 61.48 -13.41
N ASP A 195 19.05 62.37 -12.83
CA ASP A 195 18.79 63.75 -13.29
C ASP A 195 19.76 64.74 -12.62
#